data_AF-Q95JF5-F1
#
_entry.id   AF-Q95JF5-F1
#
_cell.length_a   1.000
_cell.length_b   1.000
_cell.length_c   1.000
_cell.angle_alpha   90.00
_cell.angle_beta   90.00
_cell.angle_gamma   90.00
#
_symmetry.space_group_name_H-M   'P 1'
#
loop_
_entity.id
_entity.type
_entity.pdbx_description
1 polymer ?
#
loop_
_entity_poly.entity_id
_entity_poly.type
_entity_poly.pdbx_seq_one_letter_code
_entity_poly.pdbx_strand_id
1 'polypeptide(L)'
;PGLLEFHFALAMVLEENRPAVKAAQNEIWQTFFGGRYLLLLMGLFSVYTGFIYNECFSRATTIFPSGWSVAAMAEQSGWSDAFLAQHPMLTLDPNVTGVFLGPYPFGIDPVWSLATNHLSFLNSFKMKMSVILGVTHMAFGVLLGVFNHVHFGQGHRLLLETLPELVFLLGLFGYLVFLVLYKWLRVSAAGAAAAPSILIHFINMFLFARSATNRPLFPGQEVVQSVLVLLALVMVPVLLLGTPLYLLRQHRRRSQRRPAGPQGDKAGLLDSPEVSVNGWGSDEEAAGCPGEDTEAEFVASEVFMHQAIHTSSLP
;
A
#
# COMPACT_ATOMS: atom_id res chain seq x y z
N PRO A 1 24.54 2.54 8.16
CA PRO A 1 23.74 3.52 8.94
C PRO A 1 22.83 2.82 9.96
N GLY A 2 22.00 1.86 9.54
CA GLY A 2 21.08 1.15 10.45
C GLY A 2 21.74 0.44 11.64
N LEU A 3 22.95 -0.11 11.46
CA LEU A 3 23.69 -0.74 12.56
C LEU A 3 24.05 0.27 13.67
N LEU A 4 24.50 1.48 13.28
CA LEU A 4 24.86 2.55 14.22
C LEU A 4 23.62 3.04 14.98
N GLU A 5 22.51 3.23 14.25
CA GLU A 5 21.21 3.60 14.83
C GLU A 5 20.73 2.55 15.83
N PHE A 6 20.80 1.26 15.48
CA PHE A 6 20.43 0.17 16.37
C PHE A 6 21.28 0.14 17.65
N HIS A 7 22.60 0.29 17.54
CA HIS A 7 23.49 0.30 18.72
C HIS A 7 23.23 1.52 19.61
N PHE A 8 22.99 2.68 19.01
CA PHE A 8 22.66 3.91 19.74
C PHE A 8 21.31 3.76 20.48
N ALA A 9 20.28 3.25 19.81
CA ALA A 9 18.97 3.00 20.41
C ALA A 9 19.04 1.93 21.51
N LEU A 10 19.81 0.86 21.29
CA LEU A 10 20.03 -0.19 22.28
C LEU A 10 20.73 0.35 23.53
N ALA A 11 21.75 1.20 23.36
CA ALA A 11 22.42 1.86 24.48
C ALA A 11 21.44 2.73 25.30
N MET A 12 20.55 3.48 24.65
CA MET A 12 19.52 4.27 25.34
C MET A 12 18.53 3.41 26.13
N VAL A 13 18.13 2.24 25.59
CA VAL A 13 17.23 1.30 26.28
C VAL A 13 17.93 0.63 27.47
N LEU A 14 19.20 0.24 27.33
CA LEU A 14 19.97 -0.37 28.42
C LEU A 14 20.25 0.63 29.56
N GLU A 15 20.48 1.89 29.24
CA GLU A 15 20.75 2.95 30.22
C GLU A 15 19.49 3.64 30.77
N GLU A 16 18.29 3.14 30.47
CA GLU A 16 17.01 3.74 30.89
C GLU A 16 16.89 3.91 32.41
N ASN A 17 17.55 3.06 33.19
CA ASN A 17 17.54 3.13 34.65
C ASN A 17 18.51 4.16 35.24
N ARG A 18 19.38 4.79 34.43
CA ARG A 18 20.33 5.78 34.92
C ARG A 18 19.67 7.15 35.11
N PRO A 19 19.77 7.76 36.30
CA PRO A 19 19.18 9.07 36.56
C PRO A 19 19.81 10.19 35.70
N ALA A 20 21.09 10.06 35.32
CA ALA A 20 21.78 11.03 34.46
C ALA A 20 21.16 11.13 33.04
N VAL A 21 20.67 10.01 32.51
CA VAL A 21 20.00 9.94 31.20
C VAL A 21 18.58 10.51 31.26
N LYS A 22 17.89 10.31 32.39
CA LYS A 22 16.55 10.86 32.65
C LYS A 22 16.57 12.36 32.97
N ALA A 23 17.63 12.86 33.59
CA ALA A 23 17.76 14.25 34.02
C ALA A 23 18.21 15.21 32.90
N ALA A 24 18.54 14.69 31.72
CA ALA A 24 18.92 15.51 30.58
C ALA A 24 17.73 16.36 30.08
N GLN A 25 17.88 17.68 30.11
CA GLN A 25 16.83 18.64 29.76
C GLN A 25 16.82 19.05 28.27
N ASN A 26 17.71 18.49 27.45
CA ASN A 26 17.77 18.83 26.03
C ASN A 26 16.51 18.29 25.32
N GLU A 27 15.74 19.15 24.67
CA GLU A 27 14.51 18.77 23.95
C GLU A 27 14.74 17.67 22.91
N ILE A 28 15.87 17.75 22.19
CA ILE A 28 16.31 16.74 21.23
C ILE A 28 16.46 15.38 21.93
N TRP A 29 17.15 15.35 23.08
CA TRP A 29 17.36 14.13 23.86
C TRP A 29 16.05 13.56 24.40
N GLN A 30 15.15 14.41 24.91
CA GLN A 30 13.85 13.97 25.42
C GLN A 30 12.99 13.35 24.31
N THR A 31 13.05 13.90 23.09
CA THR A 31 12.34 13.34 21.93
C THR A 31 12.88 11.96 21.56
N PHE A 32 14.22 11.81 21.44
CA PHE A 32 14.84 10.51 21.14
C PHE A 32 14.61 9.48 22.26
N PHE A 33 14.70 9.89 23.53
CA PHE A 33 14.51 9.01 24.68
C PHE A 33 13.04 8.56 24.83
N GLY A 34 12.08 9.46 24.55
CA GLY A 34 10.66 9.13 24.47
C GLY A 34 10.36 8.09 23.39
N GLY A 35 11.02 8.21 22.24
CA GLY A 35 10.90 7.28 21.10
C GLY A 35 11.85 6.08 21.10
N ARG A 36 12.56 5.78 22.20
CA ARG A 36 13.66 4.78 22.23
C ARG A 36 13.31 3.40 21.65
N TYR A 37 12.11 2.88 21.90
CA TYR A 37 11.67 1.59 21.35
C TYR A 37 11.32 1.67 19.86
N LEU A 38 10.80 2.81 19.39
CA LEU A 38 10.57 3.04 17.97
C LEU A 38 11.90 3.11 17.22
N LEU A 39 12.89 3.81 17.77
CA LEU A 39 14.25 3.88 17.20
C LEU A 39 14.94 2.52 17.20
N LEU A 40 14.75 1.71 18.25
CA LEU A 40 15.29 0.34 18.30
C LEU A 40 14.71 -0.52 17.18
N LEU A 41 13.39 -0.46 16.98
CA LEU A 41 12.71 -1.19 15.90
C LEU A 41 13.08 -0.67 14.52
N MET A 42 13.17 0.65 14.34
CA MET A 42 13.64 1.28 13.10
C MET A 42 15.06 0.84 12.75
N GLY A 43 15.99 0.88 13.70
CA GLY A 43 17.35 0.40 13.53
C GLY A 43 17.42 -1.08 13.16
N LEU A 44 16.64 -1.92 13.83
CA LEU A 44 16.57 -3.36 13.55
C LEU A 44 16.05 -3.66 12.13
N PHE A 45 14.95 -3.03 11.72
CA PHE A 45 14.41 -3.18 10.37
C PHE A 45 15.31 -2.56 9.30
N SER A 46 16.02 -1.46 9.62
CA SER A 46 17.03 -0.87 8.74
C SER A 46 18.20 -1.84 8.50
N VAL A 47 18.66 -2.54 9.54
CA VAL A 47 19.68 -3.60 9.39
C VAL A 47 19.15 -4.76 8.52
N TYR A 48 17.94 -5.24 8.78
CA TYR A 48 17.32 -6.31 7.97
C TYR A 48 17.20 -5.92 6.49
N THR A 49 16.67 -4.73 6.19
CA THR A 49 16.54 -4.25 4.81
C THR A 49 17.90 -4.01 4.16
N GLY A 50 18.91 -3.54 4.90
CA GLY A 50 20.29 -3.43 4.42
C GLY A 50 20.88 -4.77 3.99
N PHE A 51 20.58 -5.85 4.72
CA PHE A 51 20.95 -7.20 4.32
C PHE A 51 20.18 -7.70 3.08
N ILE A 52 18.87 -7.39 2.97
CA ILE A 52 18.08 -7.73 1.77
C ILE A 52 18.63 -7.04 0.52
N TYR A 53 19.01 -5.77 0.60
CA TYR A 53 19.67 -5.07 -0.50
C TYR A 53 21.14 -5.46 -0.69
N ASN A 54 21.71 -6.21 0.26
CA ASN A 54 23.12 -6.58 0.32
C ASN A 54 24.03 -5.35 0.18
N GLU A 55 23.77 -4.30 0.96
CA GLU A 55 24.51 -3.05 0.90
C GLU A 55 24.97 -2.64 2.31
N CYS A 56 26.29 -2.71 2.54
CA CYS A 56 26.95 -2.29 3.76
C CYS A 56 27.98 -1.21 3.43
N PHE A 57 27.75 0.02 3.87
CA PHE A 57 28.62 1.18 3.56
C PHE A 57 28.90 1.34 2.04
N SER A 58 27.87 1.18 1.20
CA SER A 58 28.00 1.24 -0.27
C SER A 58 28.89 0.14 -0.87
N ARG A 59 29.09 -0.97 -0.15
CA ARG A 59 29.75 -2.17 -0.65
C ARG A 59 28.87 -3.40 -0.45
N ALA A 60 28.87 -4.30 -1.42
CA ALA A 60 28.19 -5.58 -1.28
C ALA A 60 29.02 -6.56 -0.47
N THR A 61 28.35 -7.40 0.30
CA THR A 61 28.98 -8.47 1.08
C THR A 61 28.80 -9.81 0.37
N THR A 62 29.87 -10.57 0.24
CA THR A 62 29.86 -11.91 -0.37
C THR A 62 29.63 -12.96 0.73
N ILE A 63 28.37 -13.15 1.12
CA ILE A 63 27.98 -14.13 2.15
C ILE A 63 27.89 -15.54 1.55
N PHE A 64 27.32 -15.65 0.35
CA PHE A 64 27.15 -16.87 -0.42
C PHE A 64 27.88 -16.74 -1.77
N PRO A 65 28.15 -17.85 -2.48
CA PRO A 65 28.64 -17.78 -3.85
C PRO A 65 27.63 -17.04 -4.74
N SER A 66 28.14 -16.20 -5.64
CA SER A 66 27.31 -15.49 -6.63
C SER A 66 26.62 -16.49 -7.55
N GLY A 67 25.38 -16.19 -7.93
CA GLY A 67 24.64 -16.95 -8.94
C GLY A 67 25.13 -16.69 -10.36
N TRP A 68 26.02 -15.71 -10.54
CA TRP A 68 26.59 -15.35 -11.83
C TRP A 68 28.05 -15.81 -11.95
N SER A 69 28.38 -16.46 -13.06
CA SER A 69 29.74 -16.91 -13.37
C SER A 69 30.31 -16.15 -14.56
N VAL A 70 31.28 -15.28 -14.30
CA VAL A 70 32.02 -14.56 -15.35
C VAL A 70 32.99 -15.51 -16.08
N ALA A 71 33.54 -16.50 -15.37
CA ALA A 71 34.44 -17.48 -15.96
C ALA A 71 33.75 -18.34 -17.03
N ALA A 72 32.52 -18.79 -16.76
CA ALA A 72 31.72 -19.55 -17.72
C ALA A 72 31.41 -18.73 -18.98
N MET A 73 31.18 -17.42 -18.82
CA MET A 73 31.00 -16.52 -19.96
C MET A 73 32.29 -16.46 -20.78
N ALA A 74 33.43 -16.13 -20.16
CA ALA A 74 34.70 -15.99 -20.85
C ALA A 74 35.12 -17.27 -21.62
N GLU A 75 34.89 -18.44 -21.04
CA GLU A 75 35.18 -19.74 -21.65
C GLU A 75 34.26 -20.05 -22.85
N GLN A 76 32.95 -19.80 -22.73
CA GLN A 76 31.99 -20.14 -23.78
C GLN A 76 31.92 -19.11 -24.92
N SER A 77 32.15 -17.83 -24.63
CA SER A 77 32.18 -16.79 -25.66
C SER A 77 33.56 -16.57 -26.27
N GLY A 78 34.57 -17.33 -25.84
CA GLY A 78 35.92 -17.31 -26.41
C GLY A 78 36.57 -15.93 -26.33
N TRP A 79 36.39 -15.21 -25.21
CA TRP A 79 36.97 -13.88 -25.03
C TRP A 79 38.49 -13.99 -25.03
N SER A 80 39.13 -13.52 -26.10
CA SER A 80 40.59 -13.44 -26.20
C SER A 80 41.14 -12.21 -25.47
N ASP A 81 42.41 -12.26 -25.06
CA ASP A 81 43.08 -11.12 -24.40
C ASP A 81 43.03 -9.84 -25.26
N ALA A 82 43.09 -10.00 -26.59
CA ALA A 82 42.95 -8.90 -27.54
C ALA A 82 41.52 -8.32 -27.56
N PHE A 83 40.49 -9.15 -27.40
CA PHE A 83 39.10 -8.71 -27.31
C PHE A 83 38.81 -7.96 -26.01
N LEU A 84 39.35 -8.46 -24.89
CA LEU A 84 39.25 -7.82 -23.58
C LEU A 84 39.97 -6.47 -23.54
N ALA A 85 41.11 -6.35 -24.22
CA ALA A 85 41.83 -5.09 -24.34
C ALA A 85 41.05 -4.03 -25.15
N GLN A 86 40.20 -4.45 -26.10
CA GLN A 86 39.41 -3.55 -26.95
C GLN A 86 38.04 -3.20 -26.36
N HIS A 87 37.47 -4.06 -25.49
CA HIS A 87 36.12 -3.90 -24.94
C HIS A 87 36.17 -3.74 -23.41
N PRO A 88 36.23 -2.51 -22.88
CA PRO A 88 36.30 -2.26 -21.44
C PRO A 88 34.97 -2.56 -20.71
N MET A 89 33.87 -2.66 -21.46
CA MET A 89 32.53 -2.97 -20.94
C MET A 89 32.04 -4.27 -21.57
N LEU A 90 31.81 -5.26 -20.72
CA LEU A 90 31.34 -6.59 -21.13
C LEU A 90 29.92 -6.80 -20.61
N THR A 91 29.11 -7.48 -21.41
CA THR A 91 27.75 -7.88 -21.01
C THR A 91 27.72 -9.37 -20.78
N LEU A 92 27.12 -9.77 -19.66
CA LEU A 92 26.89 -11.18 -19.35
C LEU A 92 25.55 -11.58 -19.95
N ASP A 93 25.56 -12.60 -20.81
CA ASP A 93 24.33 -13.14 -21.38
C ASP A 93 23.81 -14.29 -20.48
N PRO A 94 22.65 -14.12 -19.81
CA PRO A 94 22.06 -15.16 -18.98
C PRO A 94 21.56 -16.38 -19.77
N ASN A 95 21.48 -16.32 -21.09
CA ASN A 95 21.09 -17.45 -21.95
C ASN A 95 22.24 -18.41 -22.23
N VAL A 96 23.49 -18.00 -21.97
CA VAL A 96 24.68 -18.83 -22.13
C VAL A 96 24.78 -19.82 -20.96
N THR A 97 25.08 -21.09 -21.26
CA THR A 97 25.04 -22.16 -20.26
C THR A 97 26.02 -21.91 -19.12
N GLY A 98 25.58 -22.06 -17.87
CA GLY A 98 26.46 -21.88 -16.70
C GLY A 98 26.82 -20.43 -16.34
N VAL A 99 26.39 -19.42 -17.11
CA VAL A 99 26.57 -18.00 -16.76
C VAL A 99 25.63 -17.59 -15.62
N PHE A 100 24.40 -18.09 -15.62
CA PHE A 100 23.44 -17.92 -14.53
C PHE A 100 23.08 -19.28 -13.93
N LEU A 101 23.56 -19.53 -12.71
CA LEU A 101 23.40 -20.79 -11.98
C LEU A 101 22.12 -20.80 -11.12
N GLY A 102 21.55 -19.63 -10.85
CA GLY A 102 20.32 -19.48 -10.07
C GLY A 102 20.28 -18.17 -9.29
N PRO A 103 19.13 -17.86 -8.66
CA PRO A 103 19.00 -16.68 -7.80
C PRO A 103 19.87 -16.81 -6.56
N TYR A 104 20.38 -15.68 -6.08
CA TYR A 104 21.16 -15.62 -4.86
C TYR A 104 20.31 -16.03 -3.64
N PRO A 105 20.80 -16.87 -2.72
CA PRO A 105 19.97 -17.45 -1.65
C PRO A 105 19.32 -16.43 -0.71
N PHE A 106 19.95 -15.29 -0.48
CA PHE A 106 19.44 -14.28 0.44
C PHE A 106 19.86 -12.87 0.04
N GLY A 107 18.88 -12.05 -0.33
CA GLY A 107 19.10 -10.67 -0.76
C GLY A 107 19.56 -10.56 -2.23
N ILE A 108 20.18 -9.44 -2.56
CA ILE A 108 20.65 -9.16 -3.93
C ILE A 108 22.06 -9.70 -4.14
N ASP A 109 22.29 -10.30 -5.31
CA ASP A 109 23.59 -10.85 -5.69
C ASP A 109 24.68 -9.77 -5.67
N PRO A 110 25.83 -10.01 -5.01
CA PRO A 110 26.96 -9.07 -4.98
C PRO A 110 27.46 -8.61 -6.35
N VAL A 111 27.29 -9.43 -7.41
CA VAL A 111 27.74 -9.07 -8.76
C VAL A 111 27.12 -7.76 -9.24
N TRP A 112 25.90 -7.44 -8.78
CA TRP A 112 25.22 -6.22 -9.15
C TRP A 112 25.91 -4.97 -8.59
N SER A 113 26.68 -5.02 -7.50
CA SER A 113 27.42 -3.83 -7.05
C SER A 113 28.59 -3.48 -7.97
N LEU A 114 29.08 -4.44 -8.75
CA LEU A 114 30.17 -4.26 -9.72
C LEU A 114 29.65 -3.85 -11.10
N ALA A 115 28.36 -4.12 -11.38
CA ALA A 115 27.77 -3.90 -12.68
C ALA A 115 27.49 -2.41 -12.95
N THR A 116 27.72 -1.93 -14.17
CA THR A 116 27.41 -0.54 -14.55
C THR A 116 25.92 -0.27 -14.68
N ASN A 117 25.12 -1.30 -14.99
CA ASN A 117 23.66 -1.24 -15.13
C ASN A 117 22.90 -1.48 -13.81
N HIS A 118 23.58 -1.50 -12.67
CA HIS A 118 22.97 -1.79 -11.36
C HIS A 118 21.83 -0.82 -10.98
N LEU A 119 21.97 0.47 -11.30
CA LEU A 119 20.92 1.45 -11.01
C LEU A 119 19.63 1.11 -11.76
N SER A 120 19.72 0.70 -13.02
CA SER A 120 18.54 0.36 -13.83
C SER A 120 17.80 -0.86 -13.25
N PHE A 121 18.56 -1.88 -12.83
CA PHE A 121 18.01 -3.05 -12.15
C PHE A 121 17.37 -2.69 -10.80
N LEU A 122 18.12 -2.00 -9.92
CA LEU A 122 17.65 -1.64 -8.58
C LEU A 122 16.47 -0.68 -8.60
N ASN A 123 16.44 0.31 -9.49
CA ASN A 123 15.31 1.22 -9.62
C ASN A 123 14.04 0.46 -10.05
N SER A 124 14.20 -0.40 -11.05
CA SER A 124 13.11 -1.26 -11.53
C SER A 124 12.60 -2.23 -10.46
N PHE A 125 13.48 -2.73 -9.60
CA PHE A 125 13.15 -3.62 -8.48
C PHE A 125 12.45 -2.83 -7.36
N LYS A 126 13.04 -1.72 -6.91
CA LYS A 126 12.52 -0.86 -5.83
C LYS A 126 11.13 -0.33 -6.16
N MET A 127 10.90 0.11 -7.39
CA MET A 127 9.57 0.55 -7.83
C MET A 127 8.53 -0.56 -7.69
N LYS A 128 8.83 -1.77 -8.18
CA LYS A 128 7.90 -2.91 -8.11
C LYS A 128 7.65 -3.35 -6.67
N MET A 129 8.70 -3.43 -5.85
CA MET A 129 8.57 -3.74 -4.43
C MET A 129 7.74 -2.70 -3.67
N SER A 130 7.92 -1.41 -3.97
CA SER A 130 7.14 -0.33 -3.37
C SER A 130 5.64 -0.46 -3.68
N VAL A 131 5.30 -0.79 -4.92
CA VAL A 131 3.90 -1.05 -5.30
C VAL A 131 3.33 -2.26 -4.55
N ILE A 132 4.06 -3.38 -4.46
CA ILE A 132 3.60 -4.58 -3.74
C ILE A 132 3.35 -4.28 -2.26
N LEU A 133 4.31 -3.62 -1.60
CA LEU A 133 4.19 -3.27 -0.19
C LEU A 133 3.06 -2.26 0.05
N GLY A 134 2.92 -1.25 -0.83
CA GLY A 134 1.87 -0.25 -0.74
C GLY A 134 0.47 -0.87 -0.84
N VAL A 135 0.23 -1.72 -1.84
CA VAL A 135 -1.07 -2.39 -2.03
C VAL A 135 -1.37 -3.35 -0.89
N THR A 136 -0.36 -4.08 -0.40
CA THR A 136 -0.53 -4.97 0.77
C THR A 136 -0.90 -4.18 2.03
N HIS A 137 -0.26 -3.04 2.25
CA HIS A 137 -0.53 -2.17 3.40
C HIS A 137 -1.93 -1.53 3.31
N MET A 138 -2.33 -1.04 2.14
CA MET A 138 -3.68 -0.52 1.91
C MET A 138 -4.75 -1.61 2.11
N ALA A 139 -4.52 -2.81 1.55
CA ALA A 139 -5.43 -3.94 1.73
C ALA A 139 -5.56 -4.36 3.19
N PHE A 140 -4.45 -4.33 3.94
CA PHE A 140 -4.48 -4.57 5.39
C PHE A 140 -5.34 -3.53 6.13
N GLY A 141 -5.26 -2.25 5.75
CA GLY A 141 -6.14 -1.20 6.30
C GLY A 141 -7.63 -1.49 6.08
N VAL A 142 -8.02 -1.88 4.86
CA VAL A 142 -9.41 -2.25 4.54
C VAL A 142 -9.85 -3.48 5.33
N LEU A 143 -8.96 -4.47 5.51
CA LEU A 143 -9.25 -5.65 6.34
C LEU A 143 -9.48 -5.30 7.82
N LEU A 144 -8.74 -4.33 8.37
CA LEU A 144 -9.03 -3.81 9.72
C LEU A 144 -10.40 -3.12 9.77
N GLY A 145 -10.78 -2.41 8.71
CA GLY A 145 -12.13 -1.85 8.54
C GLY A 145 -13.23 -2.93 8.60
N VAL A 146 -13.02 -4.09 7.96
CA VAL A 146 -13.93 -5.24 8.09
C VAL A 146 -14.14 -5.63 9.55
N PHE A 147 -13.06 -5.83 10.30
CA PHE A 147 -13.14 -6.20 11.72
C PHE A 147 -13.86 -5.15 12.55
N ASN A 148 -13.66 -3.87 12.23
CA ASN A 148 -14.33 -2.76 12.89
C ASN A 148 -15.85 -2.83 12.71
N HIS A 149 -16.33 -2.98 11.47
CA HIS A 149 -17.78 -3.06 11.19
C HIS A 149 -18.42 -4.34 11.76
N VAL A 150 -17.68 -5.44 11.82
CA VAL A 150 -18.14 -6.69 12.46
C VAL A 150 -18.30 -6.50 13.96
N HIS A 151 -17.31 -5.87 14.62
CA HIS A 151 -17.36 -5.60 16.06
C HIS A 151 -18.55 -4.70 16.45
N PHE A 152 -18.81 -3.65 15.66
CA PHE A 152 -19.93 -2.73 15.90
C PHE A 152 -21.29 -3.23 15.35
N GLY A 153 -21.36 -4.44 14.77
CA GLY A 153 -22.60 -5.04 14.28
C GLY A 153 -23.24 -4.31 13.08
N GLN A 154 -22.48 -3.48 12.36
CA GLN A 154 -22.98 -2.64 11.26
C GLN A 154 -22.89 -3.38 9.91
N GLY A 155 -23.61 -4.49 9.77
CA GLY A 155 -23.53 -5.37 8.58
C GLY A 155 -23.87 -4.69 7.24
N HIS A 156 -24.64 -3.59 7.25
CA HIS A 156 -24.93 -2.83 6.03
C HIS A 156 -23.71 -2.10 5.47
N ARG A 157 -22.84 -1.54 6.34
CA ARG A 157 -21.59 -0.87 5.91
C ARG A 157 -20.59 -1.89 5.37
N LEU A 158 -20.52 -3.07 5.98
CA LEU A 158 -19.67 -4.16 5.48
C LEU A 158 -19.94 -4.50 4.00
N LEU A 159 -21.22 -4.57 3.61
CA LEU A 159 -21.60 -4.91 2.23
C LEU A 159 -21.60 -3.72 1.26
N LEU A 160 -21.92 -2.50 1.73
CA LEU A 160 -22.09 -1.32 0.88
C LEU A 160 -20.84 -0.43 0.79
N GLU A 161 -19.90 -0.58 1.70
CA GLU A 161 -18.68 0.23 1.79
C GLU A 161 -17.44 -0.66 1.65
N THR A 162 -17.26 -1.62 2.57
CA THR A 162 -16.03 -2.43 2.60
C THR A 162 -15.90 -3.40 1.43
N LEU A 163 -16.99 -4.02 0.97
CA LEU A 163 -16.95 -4.95 -0.17
C LEU A 163 -16.65 -4.23 -1.49
N PRO A 164 -17.32 -3.12 -1.86
CA PRO A 164 -16.95 -2.33 -3.03
C PRO A 164 -15.51 -1.79 -2.97
N GLU A 165 -15.06 -1.30 -1.81
CA GLU A 165 -13.70 -0.83 -1.59
C GLU A 165 -12.66 -1.95 -1.81
N LEU A 166 -12.88 -3.12 -1.21
CA LEU A 166 -12.00 -4.28 -1.38
C LEU A 166 -11.94 -4.76 -2.84
N VAL A 167 -13.10 -4.81 -3.51
CA VAL A 167 -13.19 -5.24 -4.92
C VAL A 167 -12.49 -4.23 -5.84
N PHE A 168 -12.66 -2.93 -5.59
CA PHE A 168 -11.98 -1.87 -6.34
C PHE A 168 -10.45 -1.96 -6.17
N LEU A 169 -9.98 -2.01 -4.92
CA LEU A 169 -8.56 -2.07 -4.59
C LEU A 169 -7.89 -3.32 -5.17
N LEU A 170 -8.47 -4.50 -4.94
CA LEU A 170 -7.92 -5.76 -5.45
C LEU A 170 -8.07 -5.88 -6.97
N GLY A 171 -9.14 -5.34 -7.54
CA GLY A 171 -9.42 -5.41 -8.97
C GLY A 171 -8.46 -4.59 -9.83
N LEU A 172 -8.04 -3.41 -9.36
CA LEU A 172 -7.10 -2.55 -10.08
C LEU A 172 -5.66 -2.78 -9.62
N PHE A 173 -5.39 -2.52 -8.34
CA PHE A 173 -4.04 -2.54 -7.80
C PHE A 173 -3.58 -3.93 -7.38
N GLY A 174 -4.49 -4.77 -6.88
CA GLY A 174 -4.21 -6.19 -6.64
C GLY A 174 -3.86 -6.93 -7.93
N TYR A 175 -4.57 -6.64 -9.02
CA TYR A 175 -4.24 -7.18 -10.35
C TYR A 175 -2.88 -6.68 -10.86
N LEU A 176 -2.52 -5.42 -10.60
CA LEU A 176 -1.18 -4.91 -10.92
C LEU A 176 -0.08 -5.69 -10.18
N VAL A 177 -0.27 -5.97 -8.89
CA VAL A 177 0.65 -6.81 -8.09
C VAL A 177 0.71 -8.23 -8.67
N PHE A 178 -0.42 -8.81 -9.05
CA PHE A 178 -0.46 -10.11 -9.71
C PHE A 178 0.35 -10.13 -11.01
N LEU A 179 0.25 -9.10 -11.87
CA LEU A 179 1.05 -9.00 -13.09
C LEU A 179 2.56 -8.93 -12.82
N VAL A 180 2.96 -8.21 -11.76
CA VAL A 180 4.37 -8.13 -11.34
C VAL A 180 4.88 -9.51 -10.94
N LEU A 181 4.15 -10.21 -10.07
CA LEU A 181 4.54 -11.55 -9.60
C LEU A 181 4.54 -12.56 -10.75
N TYR A 182 3.51 -12.54 -11.59
CA TYR A 182 3.41 -13.42 -12.75
C TYR A 182 4.59 -13.21 -13.71
N LYS A 183 4.96 -11.94 -13.97
CA LYS A 183 6.12 -11.62 -14.81
C LYS A 183 7.42 -12.17 -14.19
N TRP A 184 7.62 -12.03 -12.88
CA TRP A 184 8.81 -12.58 -12.20
C TRP A 184 8.89 -14.11 -12.25
N LEU A 185 7.76 -14.81 -12.21
CA LEU A 185 7.74 -16.28 -12.20
C LEU A 185 7.83 -16.92 -13.59
N ARG A 186 7.36 -16.23 -14.65
CA ARG A 186 7.18 -16.86 -15.98
C ARG A 186 8.13 -16.35 -17.04
N VAL A 187 8.67 -15.14 -16.91
CA VAL A 187 9.58 -14.58 -17.91
C VAL A 187 11.02 -14.96 -17.56
N SER A 188 11.60 -15.87 -18.34
CA SER A 188 13.01 -16.25 -18.27
C SER A 188 13.87 -15.39 -19.20
N ALA A 189 15.20 -15.50 -19.07
CA ALA A 189 16.19 -14.83 -19.91
C ALA A 189 15.93 -14.99 -21.42
N ALA A 190 15.55 -16.21 -21.85
CA ALA A 190 15.24 -16.51 -23.25
C ALA A 190 14.02 -15.75 -23.80
N GLY A 191 13.08 -15.35 -22.92
CA GLY A 191 11.90 -14.57 -23.27
C GLY A 191 12.02 -13.06 -22.99
N ALA A 192 13.17 -12.60 -22.48
CA ALA A 192 13.34 -11.23 -21.99
C ALA A 192 13.19 -10.17 -23.10
N ALA A 193 13.65 -10.48 -24.32
CA ALA A 193 13.56 -9.56 -25.46
C ALA A 193 12.11 -9.27 -25.89
N ALA A 194 11.18 -10.20 -25.62
CA ALA A 194 9.75 -10.03 -25.89
C ALA A 194 8.95 -9.66 -24.63
N ALA A 195 9.62 -9.34 -23.51
CA ALA A 195 8.97 -9.12 -22.23
C ALA A 195 8.15 -7.82 -22.23
N PRO A 196 6.83 -7.88 -22.04
CA PRO A 196 5.98 -6.70 -22.12
C PRO A 196 6.16 -5.77 -20.94
N SER A 197 5.86 -4.48 -21.14
CA SER A 197 5.86 -3.48 -20.06
C SER A 197 4.56 -3.55 -19.25
N ILE A 198 4.69 -3.76 -17.94
CA ILE A 198 3.53 -3.83 -17.02
C ILE A 198 2.79 -2.48 -17.00
N LEU A 199 3.52 -1.37 -17.07
CA LEU A 199 2.94 -0.03 -17.07
C LEU A 199 2.06 0.20 -18.30
N ILE A 200 2.49 -0.26 -19.48
CA ILE A 200 1.68 -0.11 -20.70
C ILE A 200 0.43 -1.00 -20.62
N HIS A 201 0.56 -2.22 -20.10
CA HIS A 201 -0.60 -3.08 -19.84
C HIS A 201 -1.60 -2.47 -18.86
N PHE A 202 -1.12 -1.74 -17.86
CA PHE A 202 -1.95 -1.03 -16.89
C PHE A 202 -2.67 0.18 -17.52
N ILE A 203 -1.97 0.97 -18.34
CA ILE A 203 -2.59 2.11 -19.07
C ILE A 203 -3.65 1.61 -20.05
N ASN A 204 -3.31 0.61 -20.87
CA ASN A 204 -4.20 0.04 -21.87
C ASN A 204 -5.47 -0.57 -21.27
N MET A 205 -5.38 -1.08 -20.04
CA MET A 205 -6.52 -1.60 -19.30
C MET A 205 -7.60 -0.52 -19.08
N PHE A 206 -7.22 0.71 -18.73
CA PHE A 206 -8.19 1.82 -18.57
C PHE A 206 -8.65 2.43 -19.89
N LEU A 207 -7.76 2.46 -20.90
CA LEU A 207 -8.08 3.00 -22.22
C LEU A 207 -8.86 2.03 -23.12
N PHE A 208 -9.08 0.78 -22.66
CA PHE A 208 -9.62 -0.31 -23.46
C PHE A 208 -8.93 -0.45 -24.83
N ALA A 209 -7.62 -0.18 -24.86
CA ALA A 209 -6.82 -0.09 -26.07
C ALA A 209 -5.92 -1.32 -26.24
N ARG A 210 -5.75 -1.80 -27.48
CA ARG A 210 -4.81 -2.88 -27.79
C ARG A 210 -3.52 -2.31 -28.34
N SER A 211 -2.39 -2.68 -27.75
CA SER A 211 -1.07 -2.36 -28.30
C SER A 211 -0.54 -3.54 -29.12
N ALA A 212 -0.35 -3.34 -30.42
CA ALA A 212 0.25 -4.35 -31.30
C ALA A 212 1.69 -4.72 -30.91
N THR A 213 2.39 -3.83 -30.20
CA THR A 213 3.77 -3.98 -29.74
C THR A 213 3.92 -4.68 -28.38
N ASN A 214 2.87 -4.74 -27.55
CA ASN A 214 2.93 -5.43 -26.25
C ASN A 214 2.13 -6.74 -26.31
N ARG A 215 2.84 -7.86 -26.27
CA ARG A 215 2.21 -9.18 -26.23
C ARG A 215 1.51 -9.41 -24.89
N PRO A 216 0.39 -10.16 -24.87
CA PRO A 216 -0.27 -10.56 -23.63
C PRO A 216 0.63 -11.49 -22.82
N LEU A 217 0.60 -11.37 -21.48
CA LEU A 217 1.36 -12.22 -20.56
C LEU A 217 0.77 -13.63 -20.42
N PHE A 218 -0.55 -13.75 -20.57
CA PHE A 218 -1.27 -15.00 -20.47
C PHE A 218 -2.49 -15.01 -21.42
N PRO A 219 -2.95 -16.20 -21.85
CA PRO A 219 -4.11 -16.30 -22.73
C PRO A 219 -5.37 -15.81 -22.02
N GLY A 220 -6.14 -14.94 -22.66
CA GLY A 220 -7.38 -14.38 -22.09
C GLY A 220 -7.19 -13.12 -21.24
N GLN A 221 -5.98 -12.54 -21.18
CA GLN A 221 -5.69 -11.31 -20.42
C GLN A 221 -6.68 -10.17 -20.71
N GLU A 222 -7.02 -9.94 -21.98
CA GLU A 222 -7.93 -8.87 -22.42
C GLU A 222 -9.33 -8.99 -21.78
N VAL A 223 -9.84 -10.22 -21.68
CA VAL A 223 -11.16 -10.49 -21.10
C VAL A 223 -11.13 -10.21 -19.60
N VAL A 224 -10.10 -10.70 -18.92
CA VAL A 224 -9.92 -10.49 -17.47
C VAL A 224 -9.80 -9.00 -17.16
N GLN A 225 -8.95 -8.27 -17.90
CA GLN A 225 -8.77 -6.82 -17.73
C GLN A 225 -10.08 -6.05 -17.94
N SER A 226 -10.82 -6.37 -19.01
CA SER A 226 -12.09 -5.69 -19.30
C SER A 226 -13.14 -5.93 -18.20
N VAL A 227 -13.24 -7.17 -17.70
CA VAL A 227 -14.16 -7.53 -16.62
C VAL A 227 -13.78 -6.84 -15.31
N LEU A 228 -12.49 -6.79 -14.96
CA LEU A 228 -12.01 -6.12 -13.75
C LEU A 228 -12.28 -4.63 -13.76
N VAL A 229 -12.04 -3.95 -14.89
CA VAL A 229 -12.32 -2.51 -15.01
C VAL A 229 -13.82 -2.23 -14.98
N LEU A 230 -14.63 -3.03 -15.65
CA LEU A 230 -16.09 -2.88 -15.61
C LEU A 230 -16.61 -3.06 -14.18
N LEU A 231 -16.11 -4.06 -13.46
CA LEU A 231 -16.47 -4.29 -12.06
C LEU A 231 -16.05 -3.11 -11.19
N ALA A 232 -14.81 -2.62 -11.33
CA ALA A 232 -14.31 -1.46 -10.61
C ALA A 232 -15.16 -0.20 -10.89
N LEU A 233 -15.54 0.03 -12.15
CA LEU A 233 -16.39 1.16 -12.54
C LEU A 233 -17.79 1.08 -11.91
N VAL A 234 -18.35 -0.13 -11.78
CA VAL A 234 -19.65 -0.34 -11.11
C VAL A 234 -19.55 -0.19 -9.59
N MET A 235 -18.40 -0.50 -8.98
CA MET A 235 -18.21 -0.33 -7.53
C MET A 235 -18.17 1.15 -7.11
N VAL A 236 -17.71 2.07 -7.96
CA VAL A 236 -17.69 3.53 -7.67
C VAL A 236 -19.08 4.10 -7.32
N PRO A 237 -20.12 3.96 -8.17
CA PRO A 237 -21.45 4.46 -7.83
C PRO A 237 -22.09 3.68 -6.67
N VAL A 238 -21.74 2.40 -6.46
CA VAL A 238 -22.22 1.62 -5.32
C VAL A 238 -21.67 2.18 -4.01
N LEU A 239 -20.39 2.55 -3.95
CA LEU A 239 -19.77 3.13 -2.76
C LEU A 239 -20.27 4.57 -2.50
N LEU A 240 -20.51 5.34 -3.56
CA LEU A 240 -21.03 6.70 -3.47
C LEU A 240 -22.49 6.74 -2.98
N LEU A 241 -23.34 5.85 -3.50
CA LEU A 241 -24.79 5.89 -3.28
C LEU A 241 -25.30 4.86 -2.27
N GLY A 242 -24.51 3.82 -1.97
CA GLY A 242 -24.94 2.67 -1.17
C GLY A 242 -25.37 3.07 0.24
N THR A 243 -24.48 3.71 0.99
CA THR A 243 -24.73 4.18 2.35
C THR A 243 -25.82 5.26 2.44
N PRO A 244 -25.83 6.35 1.62
CA PRO A 244 -26.88 7.36 1.72
C PRO A 244 -28.25 6.79 1.32
N LEU A 245 -28.35 5.97 0.27
CA LEU A 245 -29.64 5.37 -0.11
C LEU A 245 -30.18 4.41 0.95
N TYR A 246 -29.30 3.67 1.64
CA TYR A 246 -29.70 2.81 2.75
C TYR A 246 -30.26 3.63 3.91
N LEU A 247 -29.58 4.71 4.30
CA LEU A 247 -30.02 5.60 5.37
C LEU A 247 -31.34 6.31 5.04
N LEU A 248 -31.49 6.83 3.80
CA LEU A 248 -32.75 7.42 3.34
C LEU A 248 -33.91 6.42 3.39
N ARG A 249 -33.66 5.16 2.99
CA ARG A 249 -34.68 4.11 3.01
C ARG A 249 -35.06 3.71 4.43
N GLN A 250 -34.10 3.69 5.36
CA GLN A 250 -34.36 3.45 6.78
C GLN A 250 -35.17 4.59 7.42
N HIS A 251 -34.83 5.85 7.11
CA HIS A 251 -35.56 7.02 7.58
C HIS A 251 -37.01 7.03 7.08
N ARG A 252 -37.23 6.80 5.77
CA ARG A 252 -38.59 6.70 5.21
C ARG A 252 -39.42 5.56 5.83
N ARG A 253 -38.81 4.40 6.09
CA ARG A 253 -39.49 3.28 6.76
C ARG A 253 -39.84 3.56 8.22
N ARG A 254 -39.02 4.33 8.94
CA ARG A 254 -39.31 4.77 10.32
C ARG A 254 -40.41 5.83 10.34
N SER A 255 -40.35 6.80 9.41
CA SER A 255 -41.38 7.83 9.25
C SER A 255 -42.76 7.24 8.87
N GLN A 256 -42.80 6.25 7.97
CA GLN A 256 -44.05 5.53 7.63
C GLN A 256 -44.58 4.62 8.74
N ARG A 257 -43.75 4.27 9.74
CA ARG A 257 -44.13 3.43 10.88
C ARG A 257 -44.53 4.22 12.12
N ARG A 258 -44.39 5.55 12.14
CA ARG A 258 -45.05 6.39 13.16
C ARG A 258 -46.57 6.35 12.87
N PRO A 259 -47.40 5.75 13.75
CA PRO A 259 -48.84 5.94 13.64
C PRO A 259 -49.13 7.42 13.86
N ALA A 260 -50.03 8.00 13.07
CA ALA A 260 -50.60 9.31 13.37
C ALA A 260 -51.39 9.19 14.68
N GLY A 261 -50.73 9.41 15.82
CA GLY A 261 -51.39 9.66 17.10
C GLY A 261 -52.01 11.08 17.08
N PRO A 262 -53.17 11.30 17.74
CA PRO A 262 -53.97 12.50 17.52
C PRO A 262 -53.21 13.76 17.93
N GLN A 263 -53.29 14.76 17.06
CA GLN A 263 -52.86 16.14 17.26
C GLN A 263 -53.58 16.70 18.50
N GLY A 264 -52.88 16.77 19.62
CA GLY A 264 -53.36 17.38 20.85
C GLY A 264 -52.78 18.77 21.02
N ASP A 265 -53.61 19.78 20.81
CA ASP A 265 -53.39 21.19 21.12
C ASP A 265 -52.62 21.42 22.42
N LYS A 266 -51.51 22.16 22.34
CA LYS A 266 -51.07 23.09 23.40
C LYS A 266 -50.42 24.33 22.80
N ALA A 267 -51.26 25.27 22.39
CA ALA A 267 -50.92 26.68 22.41
C ALA A 267 -50.78 27.13 23.89
N GLY A 268 -49.67 27.78 24.25
CA GLY A 268 -49.59 28.54 25.51
C GLY A 268 -48.20 28.71 26.12
N LEU A 269 -47.69 29.95 26.00
CA LEU A 269 -47.11 30.79 27.07
C LEU A 269 -45.58 30.80 27.33
N LEU A 270 -44.95 31.97 26.98
CA LEU A 270 -43.88 32.78 27.65
C LEU A 270 -42.58 32.06 28.10
N ASP A 271 -41.34 32.55 27.96
CA ASP A 271 -40.75 33.91 28.01
C ASP A 271 -39.27 33.84 27.51
N SER A 272 -38.66 34.96 27.11
CA SER A 272 -37.23 35.09 26.67
C SER A 272 -36.28 35.32 27.88
N PRO A 273 -34.97 35.67 27.81
CA PRO A 273 -33.97 35.70 26.72
C PRO A 273 -32.53 35.17 27.12
N GLU A 274 -31.60 35.22 26.14
CA GLU A 274 -30.17 35.64 26.26
C GLU A 274 -28.95 34.67 26.38
N VAL A 275 -27.96 34.95 25.51
CA VAL A 275 -26.46 34.83 25.58
C VAL A 275 -25.73 33.49 25.31
N SER A 276 -25.25 33.37 24.05
CA SER A 276 -23.84 33.45 23.57
C SER A 276 -22.74 32.39 23.87
N VAL A 277 -21.90 32.19 22.83
CA VAL A 277 -20.47 31.80 22.76
C VAL A 277 -20.06 30.35 22.42
N ASN A 278 -19.62 30.20 21.16
CA ASN A 278 -18.47 29.46 20.58
C ASN A 278 -17.95 28.15 21.20
N GLY A 279 -17.73 27.16 20.32
CA GLY A 279 -16.74 26.09 20.52
C GLY A 279 -16.63 25.15 19.31
N TRP A 280 -15.67 25.39 18.42
CA TRP A 280 -15.22 24.42 17.42
C TRP A 280 -14.30 23.39 18.08
N GLY A 281 -14.51 22.11 17.73
CA GLY A 281 -13.48 21.06 17.72
C GLY A 281 -13.46 20.11 18.92
N SER A 282 -13.91 18.87 18.71
CA SER A 282 -13.11 17.66 18.94
C SER A 282 -13.93 16.40 18.62
N ASP A 283 -13.33 15.53 17.80
CA ASP A 283 -13.71 14.15 17.58
C ASP A 283 -13.87 13.38 18.90
N GLU A 284 -14.98 12.66 19.06
CA GLU A 284 -15.07 11.41 19.83
C GLU A 284 -16.47 10.79 19.62
N GLU A 285 -16.55 9.72 18.81
CA GLU A 285 -17.68 8.78 18.82
C GLU A 285 -17.70 8.06 20.18
N ALA A 286 -18.32 8.67 21.17
CA ALA A 286 -18.75 8.00 22.39
C ALA A 286 -20.09 7.30 22.12
N ALA A 287 -20.09 5.99 22.26
CA ALA A 287 -21.27 5.16 22.34
C ALA A 287 -22.24 5.68 23.42
N GLY A 288 -23.31 6.32 22.99
CA GLY A 288 -24.45 6.71 23.82
C GLY A 288 -25.74 6.30 23.12
N CYS A 289 -26.56 5.50 23.79
CA CYS A 289 -27.94 5.28 23.36
C CYS A 289 -28.62 6.65 23.20
N PRO A 290 -29.26 6.96 22.06
CA PRO A 290 -29.96 8.23 21.93
C PRO A 290 -31.25 8.14 22.77
N GLY A 291 -31.18 8.73 23.97
CA GLY A 291 -32.35 9.20 24.69
C GLY A 291 -33.06 10.27 23.85
N GLU A 292 -34.37 10.30 24.00
CA GLU A 292 -35.32 11.20 23.32
C GLU A 292 -34.88 12.67 23.31
N ASP A 293 -35.34 13.36 22.26
CA ASP A 293 -35.43 14.82 22.13
C ASP A 293 -34.21 15.59 21.60
N THR A 294 -33.90 15.39 20.31
CA THR A 294 -33.75 16.49 19.32
C THR A 294 -33.71 15.88 17.93
N GLU A 295 -34.74 16.12 17.10
CA GLU A 295 -34.69 15.76 15.68
C GLU A 295 -33.67 16.67 14.99
N ALA A 296 -32.41 16.23 14.94
CA ALA A 296 -31.46 16.74 13.98
C ALA A 296 -32.08 16.51 12.59
N GLU A 297 -32.41 17.59 11.91
CA GLU A 297 -33.00 17.58 10.58
C GLU A 297 -32.13 16.69 9.68
N PHE A 298 -32.66 15.54 9.23
CA PHE A 298 -31.90 14.64 8.36
C PHE A 298 -31.77 15.31 6.99
N VAL A 299 -30.74 16.15 6.85
CA VAL A 299 -30.44 16.85 5.61
C VAL A 299 -29.75 15.87 4.68
N ALA A 300 -30.53 15.23 3.82
CA ALA A 300 -30.03 14.25 2.86
C ALA A 300 -28.84 14.81 2.04
N SER A 301 -28.86 16.10 1.70
CA SER A 301 -27.77 16.76 0.98
C SER A 301 -26.44 16.80 1.74
N GLU A 302 -26.45 16.88 3.07
CA GLU A 302 -25.21 16.82 3.88
C GLU A 302 -24.63 15.41 3.91
N VAL A 303 -25.49 14.39 4.04
CA VAL A 303 -25.05 12.98 3.99
C VAL A 303 -24.49 12.63 2.61
N PHE A 304 -25.11 13.12 1.53
CA PHE A 304 -24.57 12.96 0.17
C PHE A 304 -23.25 13.71 -0.01
N MET A 305 -23.11 14.92 0.54
CA MET A 305 -21.87 15.71 0.44
C MET A 305 -20.73 15.05 1.20
N HIS A 306 -20.96 14.62 2.45
CA HIS A 306 -19.97 13.93 3.26
C HIS A 306 -19.55 12.59 2.64
N GLN A 307 -20.51 11.82 2.11
CA GLN A 307 -20.20 10.57 1.41
C GLN A 307 -19.45 10.82 0.10
N ALA A 308 -19.78 11.88 -0.65
CA ALA A 308 -19.06 12.24 -1.87
C ALA A 308 -17.61 12.63 -1.57
N ILE A 309 -17.37 13.39 -0.51
CA ILE A 309 -16.02 13.69 -0.03
C ILE A 309 -15.30 12.40 0.33
N HIS A 310 -15.87 11.56 1.20
CA HIS A 310 -15.28 10.29 1.60
C HIS A 310 -14.94 9.37 0.40
N THR A 311 -15.86 9.26 -0.56
CA THR A 311 -15.69 8.45 -1.78
C THR A 311 -14.64 9.03 -2.73
N SER A 312 -14.56 10.35 -2.84
CA SER A 312 -13.55 11.01 -3.70
C SER A 312 -12.15 11.03 -3.07
N SER A 313 -12.07 10.92 -1.75
CA SER A 313 -10.81 10.81 -1.00
C SER A 313 -10.30 9.36 -0.85
N LEU A 314 -11.02 8.37 -1.40
CA LEU A 314 -10.51 7.00 -1.42
C LEU A 314 -9.23 6.93 -2.29
N PRO A 315 -8.19 6.21 -1.83
CA PRO A 315 -6.93 6.08 -2.55
C PRO A 315 -7.03 5.28 -3.86
#